data_AF-A0A8T7HXT3-F1
#
_entry.id   AF-A0A8T7HXT3-F1
#
_cell.length_a   1.000
_cell.length_b   1.000
_cell.length_c   1.000
_cell.angle_alpha   90.00
_cell.angle_beta   90.00
_cell.angle_gamma   90.00
#
_symmetry.space_group_name_H-M   'P 1'
#
loop_
_entity.id
_entity.type
_entity.pdbx_description
1 polymer ?
#
loop_
_entity_poly.entity_id
_entity_poly.type
_entity_poly.pdbx_seq_one_letter_code
_entity_poly.pdbx_strand_id
1 'polypeptide(L)'
;MRALFVGLIFSSIHANAQIIEFKEDKSCVPETDNCFSTLKIKSANKTVQVDSLNGPFFLSRENDQVFGCGGDTFSQAMYATLTDQNGVTIKYSHIGPIIDCGISDKGRLYWFVYERKWNSDFEPTIYIIDNNAKLLHEQKVNLSEKYWIVVGEDSISINTPKYY
;
A
#
# COMPACT_ATOMS: atom_id res chain seq x y z
N MET A 1 23.08 -44.31 -38.28
CA MET A 1 21.84 -43.92 -37.58
C MET A 1 22.16 -42.73 -36.69
N ARG A 2 21.61 -41.54 -36.96
CA ARG A 2 21.75 -40.37 -36.08
C ARG A 2 20.52 -40.34 -35.18
N ALA A 3 20.71 -40.55 -33.88
CA ALA A 3 19.66 -40.41 -32.89
C ALA A 3 19.37 -38.92 -32.67
N LEU A 4 18.15 -38.50 -32.99
CA LEU A 4 17.66 -37.16 -32.72
C LEU A 4 17.17 -37.13 -31.26
N PHE A 5 17.90 -36.46 -30.37
CA PHE A 5 17.43 -36.18 -29.02
C PHE A 5 16.43 -35.02 -29.08
N VAL A 6 15.13 -35.32 -28.95
CA VAL A 6 14.09 -34.31 -28.73
C VAL A 6 14.04 -34.03 -27.23
N GLY A 7 14.73 -32.98 -26.81
CA GLY A 7 14.64 -32.46 -25.44
C GLY A 7 13.31 -31.73 -25.25
N LEU A 8 12.38 -32.36 -24.51
CA LEU A 8 11.17 -31.72 -24.00
C LEU A 8 11.57 -30.71 -22.93
N ILE A 9 11.61 -29.43 -23.30
CA ILE A 9 11.72 -28.32 -22.36
C ILE A 9 10.33 -28.18 -21.71
N PHE A 10 10.18 -28.70 -20.50
CA PHE A 10 9.03 -28.39 -19.66
C PHE A 10 9.14 -26.93 -19.22
N SER A 11 8.44 -26.04 -19.94
CA SER A 11 8.17 -24.70 -19.46
C SER A 11 7.21 -24.81 -18.28
N SER A 12 7.73 -24.83 -17.06
CA SER A 12 6.93 -24.65 -15.85
C SER A 12 6.27 -23.29 -15.93
N ILE A 13 5.00 -23.25 -16.33
CA ILE A 13 4.14 -22.08 -16.25
C ILE A 13 4.02 -21.79 -14.75
N HIS A 14 4.87 -20.89 -14.25
CA HIS A 14 4.67 -20.31 -12.93
C HIS A 14 3.44 -19.45 -13.06
N ALA A 15 2.27 -20.02 -12.75
CA ALA A 15 1.08 -19.24 -12.51
C ALA A 15 1.43 -18.30 -11.36
N ASN A 16 1.71 -17.03 -11.67
CA ASN A 16 1.90 -16.00 -10.68
C ASN A 16 0.63 -16.01 -9.82
N ALA A 17 0.76 -16.45 -8.58
CA ALA A 17 -0.32 -16.43 -7.63
C ALA A 17 -0.66 -14.96 -7.40
N GLN A 18 -1.84 -14.54 -7.85
CA GLN A 18 -2.38 -13.20 -7.62
C GLN A 18 -3.30 -13.22 -6.39
N ILE A 19 -3.38 -12.09 -5.70
CA ILE A 19 -4.40 -11.82 -4.69
C ILE A 19 -5.75 -11.69 -5.39
N ILE A 20 -6.61 -12.66 -5.12
CA ILE A 20 -7.97 -12.76 -5.68
C ILE A 20 -8.94 -11.96 -4.83
N GLU A 21 -8.77 -12.04 -3.51
CA GLU A 21 -9.67 -11.44 -2.53
C GLU A 21 -8.87 -11.03 -1.30
N PHE A 22 -9.21 -9.87 -0.74
CA PHE A 22 -8.78 -9.47 0.59
C PHE A 22 -10.02 -9.17 1.43
N LYS A 23 -10.05 -9.66 2.66
CA LYS A 23 -11.11 -9.35 3.63
C LYS A 23 -10.49 -8.79 4.89
N GLU A 24 -11.02 -7.66 5.35
CA GLU A 24 -10.70 -7.03 6.62
C GLU A 24 -11.74 -7.46 7.67
N ASP A 25 -11.29 -8.07 8.75
CA ASP A 25 -12.10 -8.28 9.96
C ASP A 25 -11.54 -7.34 11.05
N LYS A 26 -12.29 -6.28 11.40
CA LYS A 26 -11.88 -5.26 12.38
C LYS A 26 -12.39 -5.60 13.79
N SER A 27 -11.50 -5.56 14.78
CA SER A 27 -11.80 -5.77 16.20
C SER A 27 -11.25 -4.60 17.01
N CYS A 28 -12.12 -3.90 17.73
CA CYS A 28 -11.73 -2.78 18.58
C CYS A 28 -11.68 -3.22 20.05
N VAL A 29 -10.65 -2.77 20.76
CA VAL A 29 -10.52 -3.02 22.19
C VAL A 29 -11.54 -2.14 22.92
N PRO A 30 -12.48 -2.72 23.70
CA PRO A 30 -13.49 -1.95 24.42
C PRO A 30 -12.85 -0.84 25.25
N GLU A 31 -13.52 0.31 25.33
CA GLU A 31 -13.10 1.47 26.14
C GLU A 31 -11.78 2.13 25.68
N THR A 32 -11.28 1.79 24.49
CA THR A 32 -10.13 2.47 23.85
C THR A 32 -10.43 2.82 22.40
N ASP A 33 -9.66 3.74 21.83
CA ASP A 33 -9.71 4.06 20.39
C ASP A 33 -8.90 3.07 19.53
N ASN A 34 -8.39 1.99 20.13
CA ASN A 34 -7.54 1.03 19.46
C ASN A 34 -8.37 -0.02 18.72
N CYS A 35 -8.23 -0.05 17.39
CA CYS A 35 -8.81 -1.09 16.55
C CYS A 35 -7.71 -1.83 15.78
N PHE A 36 -7.77 -3.15 15.81
CA PHE A 36 -6.89 -4.03 15.07
C PHE A 36 -7.67 -4.73 13.96
N SER A 37 -6.99 -4.96 12.85
CA SER A 37 -7.56 -5.63 11.70
C SER A 37 -6.80 -6.92 11.42
N THR A 38 -7.56 -7.97 11.14
CA THR A 38 -7.04 -9.19 10.55
C THR A 38 -7.30 -9.15 9.06
N LEU A 39 -6.25 -9.34 8.26
CA LEU A 39 -6.35 -9.51 6.82
C LEU A 39 -6.35 -10.99 6.46
N LYS A 40 -7.35 -11.39 5.69
CA LYS A 40 -7.36 -12.68 4.97
C LYS A 40 -7.06 -12.43 3.51
N ILE A 41 -5.90 -12.88 3.06
CA ILE A 41 -5.44 -12.76 1.68
C ILE A 41 -5.65 -14.11 0.99
N LYS A 42 -6.51 -14.13 0.00
CA LYS A 42 -6.76 -15.32 -0.82
C LYS A 42 -6.02 -15.20 -2.14
N SER A 43 -5.19 -16.17 -2.45
CA SER A 43 -4.59 -16.36 -3.76
C SER A 43 -5.02 -17.69 -4.37
N ALA A 44 -4.66 -17.95 -5.63
CA ALA A 44 -5.14 -19.10 -6.40
C ALA A 44 -5.02 -20.44 -5.66
N ASN A 45 -3.97 -20.61 -4.86
CA ASN A 45 -3.63 -21.91 -4.25
C ASN A 45 -3.61 -21.88 -2.72
N LYS A 46 -3.88 -20.74 -2.08
CA LYS A 46 -3.82 -20.63 -0.62
C LYS A 46 -4.60 -19.44 -0.07
N THR A 47 -4.94 -19.52 1.21
CA THR A 47 -5.38 -18.37 2.01
C THR A 47 -4.37 -18.15 3.11
N VAL A 48 -3.91 -16.91 3.26
CA VAL A 48 -2.98 -16.48 4.31
C VAL A 48 -3.72 -15.51 5.22
N GLN A 49 -3.51 -15.62 6.52
CA GLN A 49 -4.01 -14.69 7.51
C GLN A 49 -2.85 -13.85 8.03
N VAL A 50 -3.04 -12.53 8.06
CA VAL A 50 -2.09 -11.57 8.62
C VAL A 50 -2.83 -10.77 9.68
N ASP A 51 -2.40 -10.93 10.93
CA ASP A 51 -3.05 -10.35 12.10
C ASP A 51 -2.39 -9.04 12.55
N SER A 52 -3.10 -8.31 13.40
CA SER A 52 -2.61 -7.12 14.10
C SER A 52 -2.14 -6.01 13.16
N LEU A 53 -2.89 -5.80 12.08
CA LEU A 53 -2.65 -4.72 11.15
C LEU A 53 -3.58 -3.54 11.44
N ASN A 54 -3.11 -2.36 11.08
CA ASN A 54 -3.88 -1.14 11.24
C ASN A 54 -4.23 -0.58 9.84
N GLY A 55 -5.52 -0.42 9.56
CA GLY A 55 -6.05 0.06 8.28
C GLY A 55 -5.96 1.59 8.11
N PRO A 56 -6.59 2.22 7.11
CA PRO A 56 -7.28 1.59 6.01
C PRO A 56 -6.35 0.73 5.14
N PHE A 57 -6.95 -0.20 4.40
CA PHE A 57 -6.25 -1.12 3.50
C PHE A 57 -6.66 -0.92 2.05
N PHE A 58 -5.69 -1.04 1.15
CA PHE A 58 -5.88 -0.87 -0.29
C PHE A 58 -5.20 -2.01 -1.04
N LEU A 59 -5.90 -2.62 -1.99
CA LEU A 59 -5.33 -3.64 -2.86
C LEU A 59 -4.66 -2.99 -4.08
N SER A 60 -3.34 -3.13 -4.20
CA SER A 60 -2.65 -2.93 -5.47
C SER A 60 -2.64 -4.24 -6.26
N ARG A 61 -3.50 -4.32 -7.29
CA ARG A 61 -3.48 -5.47 -8.21
C ARG A 61 -2.23 -5.51 -9.08
N GLU A 62 -1.64 -4.36 -9.36
CA GLU A 62 -0.45 -4.28 -10.21
C GLU A 62 0.80 -4.78 -9.50
N ASN A 63 0.94 -4.46 -8.22
CA ASN A 63 2.07 -4.92 -7.41
C ASN A 63 1.79 -6.26 -6.71
N ASP A 64 0.55 -6.77 -6.79
CA ASP A 64 0.08 -7.94 -6.05
C ASP A 64 0.29 -7.82 -4.53
N GLN A 65 -0.05 -6.62 -4.01
CA GLN A 65 0.21 -6.23 -2.62
C GLN A 65 -1.03 -5.62 -1.98
N VAL A 66 -1.24 -5.90 -0.70
CA VAL A 66 -2.13 -5.13 0.16
C VAL A 66 -1.31 -4.08 0.88
N PHE A 67 -1.70 -2.84 0.68
CA PHE A 67 -1.17 -1.68 1.37
C PHE A 67 -2.01 -1.37 2.60
N GLY A 68 -1.39 -1.34 3.77
CA GLY A 68 -2.01 -0.88 5.02
C GLY A 68 -1.36 0.42 5.48
N CYS A 69 -2.18 1.44 5.72
CA CYS A 69 -1.67 2.76 6.08
C CYS A 69 -1.27 2.93 7.54
N GLY A 70 -1.55 1.96 8.41
CA GLY A 70 -1.08 1.99 9.78
C GLY A 70 -2.08 2.52 10.84
N GLY A 71 -3.30 2.91 10.49
CA GLY A 71 -4.45 3.06 11.40
C GLY A 71 -5.41 4.22 11.11
N ASP A 72 -6.68 4.09 11.56
CA ASP A 72 -7.60 5.20 11.80
C ASP A 72 -7.16 6.07 13.01
N THR A 73 -6.28 5.52 13.85
CA THR A 73 -5.52 6.24 14.88
C THR A 73 -4.26 6.84 14.25
N PHE A 74 -4.44 7.67 13.22
CA PHE A 74 -3.38 8.22 12.37
C PHE A 74 -2.21 8.91 13.13
N SER A 75 -2.38 9.19 14.43
CA SER A 75 -1.35 9.76 15.32
C SER A 75 -0.44 8.72 16.00
N GLN A 76 -0.76 7.42 15.98
CA GLN A 76 -0.01 6.37 16.69
C GLN A 76 0.58 5.27 15.79
N ALA A 77 0.25 5.30 14.50
CA ALA A 77 0.79 4.40 13.49
C ALA A 77 2.31 4.59 13.34
N MET A 78 3.12 3.62 13.75
CA MET A 78 4.58 3.68 13.54
C MET A 78 4.98 3.31 12.11
N TYR A 79 4.20 2.45 11.45
CA TYR A 79 4.55 1.91 10.13
C TYR A 79 3.34 1.76 9.21
N ALA A 80 3.58 1.99 7.92
CA ALA A 80 2.75 1.43 6.87
C ALA A 80 3.27 0.06 6.47
N THR A 81 2.40 -0.76 5.89
CA THR A 81 2.72 -2.14 5.51
C THR A 81 2.40 -2.39 4.04
N LEU A 82 3.30 -3.09 3.35
CA LEU A 82 3.08 -3.67 2.03
C LEU A 82 3.16 -5.19 2.18
N THR A 83 2.02 -5.87 2.06
CA THR A 83 1.90 -7.31 2.28
C THR A 83 1.61 -8.03 0.98
N ASP A 84 2.46 -8.99 0.59
CA ASP A 84 2.31 -9.76 -0.65
C ASP A 84 1.27 -10.90 -0.53
N GLN A 85 1.04 -11.63 -1.62
CA GLN A 85 0.13 -12.79 -1.65
C GLN A 85 0.55 -13.96 -0.73
N ASN A 86 1.79 -13.93 -0.22
CA ASN A 86 2.35 -14.91 0.69
C ASN A 86 2.26 -14.47 2.16
N GLY A 87 1.80 -13.25 2.43
CA GLY A 87 1.80 -12.64 3.77
C GLY A 87 3.14 -12.02 4.18
N VAL A 88 4.14 -12.01 3.28
CA VAL A 88 5.42 -11.35 3.52
C VAL A 88 5.18 -9.85 3.53
N THR A 89 5.61 -9.18 4.60
CA THR A 89 5.30 -7.77 4.84
C THR A 89 6.56 -6.92 4.88
N ILE A 90 6.61 -5.89 4.03
CA ILE A 90 7.60 -4.81 4.10
C ILE A 90 6.98 -3.66 4.90
N LYS A 91 7.78 -3.01 5.76
CA LYS A 91 7.34 -1.88 6.58
C LYS A 91 7.99 -0.57 6.11
N TYR A 92 7.20 0.48 6.01
CA TYR A 92 7.67 1.86 5.83
C TYR A 92 7.48 2.63 7.13
N SER A 93 8.54 3.21 7.69
CA SER A 93 8.45 4.00 8.92
C SER A 93 7.78 5.33 8.66
N HIS A 94 6.71 5.63 9.39
CA HIS A 94 6.12 6.97 9.36
C HIS A 94 7.07 7.98 9.99
N ILE A 95 7.02 9.21 9.49
CA ILE A 95 7.85 10.33 9.93
C ILE A 95 7.07 11.35 10.77
N GLY A 96 5.77 11.14 10.94
CA GLY A 96 4.86 12.03 11.64
C GLY A 96 3.41 11.52 11.58
N PRO A 97 2.47 12.27 12.16
CA PRO A 97 1.05 11.97 12.07
C PRO A 97 0.60 11.93 10.61
N ILE A 98 -0.16 10.90 10.26
CA ILE A 98 -0.74 10.76 8.93
C ILE A 98 -2.06 11.54 8.92
N ILE A 99 -2.43 12.08 7.77
CA ILE A 99 -3.69 12.77 7.56
C ILE A 99 -4.54 12.00 6.57
N ASP A 100 -3.91 11.49 5.51
CA ASP A 100 -4.56 10.72 4.47
C ASP A 100 -3.55 9.76 3.83
N CYS A 101 -4.04 8.77 3.11
CA CYS A 101 -3.21 7.82 2.37
C CYS A 101 -3.99 7.10 1.27
N GLY A 102 -3.26 6.46 0.36
CA GLY A 102 -3.89 5.61 -0.63
C GLY A 102 -2.92 5.05 -1.64
N ILE A 103 -3.48 4.56 -2.73
CA ILE A 103 -2.74 4.04 -3.89
C ILE A 103 -2.94 4.96 -5.08
N SER A 104 -1.98 4.95 -6.01
CA SER A 104 -2.13 5.64 -7.28
C SER A 104 -3.22 5.01 -8.15
N ASP A 105 -3.65 5.72 -9.19
CA ASP A 105 -4.69 5.29 -10.14
C ASP A 105 -4.49 3.88 -10.73
N LYS A 106 -3.25 3.53 -11.05
CA LYS A 106 -2.87 2.19 -11.54
C LYS A 106 -2.47 1.22 -10.42
N GLY A 107 -2.39 1.69 -9.18
CA GLY A 107 -1.94 0.92 -8.03
C GLY A 107 -0.42 0.71 -7.94
N ARG A 108 0.39 1.29 -8.84
CA ARG A 108 1.85 1.13 -8.85
C ARG A 108 2.54 1.74 -7.64
N LEU A 109 2.02 2.85 -7.16
CA LEU A 109 2.63 3.65 -6.09
C LEU A 109 1.67 3.78 -4.91
N TYR A 110 2.25 3.99 -3.74
CA TYR A 110 1.54 4.23 -2.49
C TYR A 110 1.86 5.63 -2.02
N TRP A 111 0.90 6.29 -1.38
CA TRP A 111 1.08 7.67 -0.94
C TRP A 111 0.48 7.90 0.44
N PHE A 112 1.05 8.89 1.14
CA PHE A 112 0.61 9.36 2.45
C PHE A 112 0.71 10.88 2.48
N VAL A 113 -0.22 11.53 3.17
CA VAL A 113 -0.10 12.93 3.55
C VAL A 113 0.25 12.96 5.03
N TYR A 114 1.37 13.58 5.38
CA TYR A 114 1.78 13.79 6.77
C TYR A 114 1.47 15.20 7.23
N GLU A 115 1.15 15.33 8.51
CA GLU A 115 1.24 16.59 9.23
C GLU A 115 2.68 16.81 9.70
N ARG A 116 3.45 17.65 8.99
CA ARG A 116 4.83 17.96 9.40
C ARG A 116 4.86 19.30 10.12
N LYS A 117 5.45 19.36 11.30
CA LYS A 117 5.76 20.64 11.95
C LYS A 117 7.08 21.18 11.43
N TRP A 118 7.05 22.38 10.85
CA TRP A 118 8.24 23.13 10.47
C TRP A 118 8.14 24.54 11.03
N ASN A 119 9.12 24.95 11.84
CA ASN A 119 9.16 26.29 12.46
C ASN A 119 7.88 26.69 13.23
N SER A 120 7.19 25.71 13.85
CA SER A 120 5.92 25.87 14.59
C SER A 120 4.65 25.90 13.75
N ASP A 121 4.77 25.91 12.42
CA ASP A 121 3.64 25.81 11.50
C ASP A 121 3.43 24.36 11.05
N PHE A 122 2.16 24.00 10.84
CA PHE A 122 1.77 22.72 10.26
C PHE A 122 1.86 22.80 8.74
N GLU A 123 2.75 22.01 8.15
CA GLU A 123 2.97 21.91 6.71
C GLU A 123 2.58 20.51 6.20
N PRO A 124 1.39 20.37 5.63
CA PRO A 124 0.94 19.12 5.04
C PRO A 124 1.85 18.75 3.88
N THR A 125 2.40 17.53 3.92
CA THR A 125 3.37 17.08 2.92
C THR A 125 3.00 15.68 2.44
N ILE A 126 2.87 15.52 1.13
CA ILE A 126 2.61 14.22 0.52
C ILE A 126 3.92 13.51 0.21
N TYR A 127 3.95 12.22 0.54
CA TYR A 127 5.05 11.30 0.31
C TYR A 127 4.56 10.18 -0.59
N ILE A 128 5.36 9.81 -1.58
CA ILE A 128 5.02 8.76 -2.55
C ILE A 128 6.14 7.73 -2.54
N ILE A 129 5.77 6.48 -2.30
CA ILE A 129 6.70 5.34 -2.23
C ILE A 129 6.39 4.30 -3.32
N ASP A 130 7.41 3.53 -3.69
CA ASP A 130 7.26 2.36 -4.56
C ASP A 130 6.85 1.09 -3.81
N ASN A 131 6.75 -0.03 -4.55
CA ASN A 131 6.43 -1.37 -4.04
C ASN A 131 7.50 -2.03 -3.18
N ASN A 132 8.65 -1.39 -3.02
CA ASN A 132 9.72 -1.79 -2.11
C ASN A 132 9.84 -0.84 -0.92
N ALA A 133 8.83 0.00 -0.68
CA ALA A 133 8.82 1.04 0.36
C ALA A 133 9.93 2.08 0.22
N LYS A 134 10.41 2.35 -1.00
CA LYS A 134 11.37 3.43 -1.27
C LYS A 134 10.64 4.73 -1.57
N LEU A 135 11.04 5.81 -0.90
CA LEU A 135 10.56 7.17 -1.21
C LEU A 135 11.00 7.60 -2.61
N LEU A 136 10.03 7.98 -3.44
CA LEU A 136 10.24 8.50 -4.78
C LEU A 136 10.02 10.01 -4.86
N HIS A 137 9.05 10.53 -4.12
CA HIS A 137 8.63 11.93 -4.21
C HIS A 137 8.15 12.47 -2.86
N GLU A 138 8.42 13.75 -2.62
CA GLU A 138 7.97 14.52 -1.47
C GLU A 138 7.53 15.92 -1.96
N GLN A 139 6.35 16.37 -1.54
CA GLN A 139 5.84 17.68 -1.94
C GLN A 139 4.91 18.30 -0.89
N LYS A 140 5.01 19.60 -0.67
CA LYS A 140 4.04 20.35 0.16
C LYS A 140 2.68 20.42 -0.53
N VAL A 141 1.62 20.29 0.26
CA VAL A 141 0.23 20.25 -0.23
C VAL A 141 -0.71 21.05 0.68
N ASN A 142 -1.94 21.30 0.23
CA ASN A 142 -2.97 22.04 0.96
C ASN A 142 -4.12 21.12 1.44
N LEU A 143 -4.34 21.01 2.75
CA LEU A 143 -5.34 20.06 3.29
C LEU A 143 -6.80 20.30 2.89
N SER A 144 -7.15 21.48 2.34
CA SER A 144 -8.50 21.74 1.86
C SER A 144 -8.88 20.95 0.60
N GLU A 145 -7.94 20.23 -0.01
CA GLU A 145 -8.11 19.54 -1.28
C GLU A 145 -8.05 18.02 -1.12
N LYS A 146 -8.84 17.29 -1.92
CA LYS A 146 -8.67 15.83 -2.07
C LYS A 146 -7.54 15.56 -3.05
N TYR A 147 -6.74 14.52 -2.80
CA TYR A 147 -5.61 14.16 -3.64
C TYR A 147 -5.87 12.85 -4.39
N TRP A 148 -5.43 12.78 -5.65
CA TRP A 148 -5.20 11.51 -6.32
C TRP A 148 -3.91 11.57 -7.14
N ILE A 149 -3.17 10.47 -7.10
CA ILE A 149 -1.86 10.34 -7.74
C ILE A 149 -2.02 9.64 -9.08
N VAL A 150 -1.55 10.29 -10.14
CA VAL A 150 -1.53 9.75 -11.50
C VAL A 150 -0.10 9.43 -11.89
N VAL A 151 0.11 8.21 -12.37
CA VAL A 151 1.42 7.72 -12.80
C VAL A 151 1.49 7.67 -14.34
N GLY A 152 2.26 8.60 -14.90
CA GLY A 152 2.67 8.62 -16.30
C GLY A 152 3.87 7.70 -16.57
N GLU A 153 4.36 7.66 -17.81
CA GLU A 153 5.54 6.84 -18.16
C GLU A 153 6.81 7.32 -17.44
N ASP A 154 7.04 8.64 -17.41
CA ASP A 154 8.22 9.26 -16.78
C ASP A 154 7.86 10.35 -15.76
N SER A 155 6.62 10.36 -15.27
CA SER A 155 6.17 11.42 -14.35
C SER A 155 5.17 10.93 -13.31
N ILE A 156 5.21 11.60 -12.15
CA ILE A 156 4.22 11.48 -11.09
C ILE A 156 3.50 12.83 -10.99
N SER A 157 2.18 12.81 -11.13
CA SER A 157 1.35 14.01 -11.01
C SER A 157 0.44 13.90 -9.79
N ILE A 158 0.41 14.98 -9.01
CA ILE A 158 -0.45 15.12 -7.83
C ILE A 158 -1.59 16.03 -8.22
N ASN A 159 -2.78 15.45 -8.37
CA ASN A 159 -3.96 16.18 -8.82
C ASN A 159 -4.88 16.51 -7.66
N THR A 160 -5.55 17.65 -7.79
CA THR A 160 -6.60 18.10 -6.87
C THR A 160 -7.85 18.48 -7.67
N PRO A 161 -9.05 18.33 -7.10
CA PRO A 161 -10.26 18.72 -7.79
C PRO A 161 -10.27 20.24 -7.97
N LYS A 162 -10.22 20.68 -9.23
CA LYS A 162 -10.55 22.07 -9.57
C LYS A 162 -12.04 22.24 -9.32
N TYR A 163 -12.40 22.78 -8.16
CA TYR A 163 -13.75 23.31 -7.97
C TYR A 163 -13.89 24.52 -8.90
N TYR A 164 -14.79 24.42 -9.90
CA TYR A 164 -15.25 25.56 -10.70
C TYR A 164 -16.39 26.26 -9.99
#